data_AF-A0A1V4HR51-F1
#
_entry.id   AF-A0A1V4HR51-F1
#
_cell.length_a   1.000
_cell.length_b   1.000
_cell.length_c   1.000
_cell.angle_alpha   90.00
_cell.angle_beta   90.00
_cell.angle_gamma   90.00
#
_symmetry.space_group_name_H-M   'P 1'
#
loop_
_entity.id
_entity.type
_entity.pdbx_description
1 polymer ?
#
loop_
_entity_poly.entity_id
_entity_poly.type
_entity_poly.pdbx_seq_one_letter_code
_entity_poly.pdbx_strand_id
1 'polypeptide(L)'
;MIMDYCEQEILEEMVQVHIGLQFEDEPDSLYVAQLAVGDDGYVTEWKLFFNGFDCKYTFRPDEIEALIHYASEHGIVIQALKSS
;
A
#
# COMPACT_ATOMS: atom_id res chain seq x y z
N MET A 1 10.07 -3.62 -8.12
CA MET A 1 9.64 -2.62 -7.09
C MET A 1 10.55 -2.74 -5.88
N ILE A 2 11.05 -1.60 -5.37
CA ILE A 2 11.80 -1.52 -4.12
C ILE A 2 10.92 -0.81 -3.10
N MET A 3 10.82 -1.35 -1.89
CA MET A 3 10.06 -0.77 -0.78
C MET A 3 11.04 -0.25 0.27
N ASP A 4 10.81 0.97 0.75
CA ASP A 4 11.75 1.70 1.60
C ASP A 4 11.30 1.77 3.05
N TYR A 5 10.00 2.00 3.27
CA TYR A 5 9.42 2.07 4.61
C TYR A 5 7.96 1.61 4.60
N CYS A 6 7.47 1.22 5.78
CA CYS A 6 6.07 0.91 6.02
C CYS A 6 5.63 1.56 7.33
N GLU A 7 4.60 2.39 7.26
CA GLU A 7 4.00 3.09 8.39
C GLU A 7 2.51 2.78 8.46
N GLN A 8 1.97 2.72 9.68
CA GLN A 8 0.54 2.63 9.93
C GLN A 8 0.06 3.89 10.65
N GLU A 9 -1.09 4.38 10.23
CA GLU A 9 -1.82 5.47 10.83
C GLU A 9 -3.21 4.96 11.22
N ILE A 10 -3.58 5.12 12.49
CA ILE A 10 -4.92 4.76 12.98
C ILE A 10 -5.79 6.02 12.88
N LEU A 11 -6.77 5.99 12.00
CA LEU A 11 -7.81 7.00 11.88
C LEU A 11 -9.06 6.53 12.64
N GLU A 12 -10.01 7.44 12.89
CA GLU A 12 -11.15 7.18 13.80
C GLU A 12 -11.93 5.88 13.48
N GLU A 13 -12.07 5.52 12.21
CA GLU A 13 -12.85 4.35 11.76
C GLU A 13 -12.08 3.43 10.79
N MET A 14 -10.80 3.71 10.50
CA MET A 14 -10.01 2.92 9.56
C MET A 14 -8.53 2.94 9.91
N VAL A 15 -7.81 1.90 9.51
CA VAL A 15 -6.35 1.90 9.53
C VAL A 15 -5.86 2.27 8.15
N GLN A 16 -4.90 3.17 8.08
CA GLN A 16 -4.26 3.57 6.85
C GLN A 16 -2.81 3.11 6.88
N VAL A 17 -2.38 2.39 5.84
CA VAL A 17 -1.01 1.92 5.71
C VAL A 17 -0.34 2.69 4.58
N HIS A 18 0.86 3.20 4.85
CA HIS A 18 1.69 3.92 3.90
C HIS A 18 2.96 3.12 3.64
N ILE A 19 3.20 2.75 2.39
CA ILE A 19 4.40 2.03 1.96
C ILE A 19 5.15 2.91 0.96
N GLY A 20 6.34 3.35 1.34
CA GLY A 20 7.24 4.06 0.44
C GLY A 20 7.83 3.10 -0.60
N LEU A 21 7.78 3.46 -1.87
CA LEU A 21 8.23 2.61 -2.96
C LEU A 21 8.91 3.36 -4.12
N GLN A 22 9.79 2.65 -4.82
CA GLN A 22 10.44 3.05 -6.05
C GLN A 22 10.21 2.00 -7.13
N PHE A 23 9.85 2.45 -8.33
CA PHE A 23 9.74 1.57 -9.50
C PHE A 23 11.11 1.41 -10.15
N GLU A 24 11.37 0.23 -10.73
CA GLU A 24 12.67 -0.06 -11.37
C GLU A 24 12.92 0.81 -12.61
N ASP A 25 11.85 1.17 -13.33
CA ASP A 25 11.91 2.06 -14.49
C ASP A 25 12.09 3.55 -14.10
N GLU A 26 11.78 3.91 -12.84
CA GLU A 26 11.87 5.26 -12.30
C GLU A 26 12.53 5.27 -10.92
N PRO A 27 13.84 4.92 -10.83
CA PRO A 27 14.52 4.72 -9.55
C PRO A 27 14.72 6.02 -8.75
N ASP A 28 14.71 7.17 -9.42
CA ASP A 28 14.84 8.48 -8.78
C ASP A 28 13.51 9.02 -8.23
N SER A 29 12.39 8.36 -8.55
CA SER A 29 11.05 8.78 -8.16
C SER A 29 10.58 8.06 -6.90
N LEU A 30 10.23 8.83 -5.86
CA LEU A 30 9.66 8.31 -4.62
C LEU A 30 8.14 8.35 -4.68
N TYR A 31 7.52 7.18 -4.55
CA TYR A 31 6.08 7.01 -4.50
C TYR A 31 5.64 6.48 -3.13
N VAL A 32 4.36 6.67 -2.82
CA VAL A 32 3.74 6.14 -1.60
C VAL A 32 2.50 5.35 -1.99
N ALA A 33 2.53 4.03 -1.79
CA ALA A 33 1.31 3.22 -1.78
C ALA A 33 0.56 3.51 -0.49
N GLN A 34 -0.70 3.89 -0.62
CA GLN A 34 -1.61 4.13 0.47
C GLN A 34 -2.73 3.10 0.42
N LEU A 35 -2.91 2.39 1.53
CA LEU A 35 -3.87 1.30 1.66
C LEU A 35 -4.86 1.66 2.75
N ALA A 36 -6.13 1.79 2.41
CA ALA A 36 -7.19 1.92 3.41
C ALA A 36 -7.62 0.53 3.84
N VAL A 37 -7.56 0.24 5.14
CA VAL A 37 -7.84 -1.07 5.72
C VAL A 37 -9.09 -0.98 6.59
N GLY A 38 -10.06 -1.85 6.31
CA GLY A 38 -11.27 -2.00 7.10
C GLY A 38 -11.00 -2.64 8.46
N ASP A 39 -12.02 -2.63 9.32
CA ASP A 39 -12.01 -3.29 10.64
C ASP A 39 -11.87 -4.82 10.55
N ASP A 40 -12.20 -5.39 9.39
CA ASP A 40 -12.03 -6.80 9.04
C ASP A 40 -10.60 -7.16 8.58
N GLY A 41 -9.71 -6.17 8.48
CA GLY A 41 -8.34 -6.33 8.00
C GLY A 41 -8.19 -6.42 6.48
N TYR A 42 -9.28 -6.21 5.72
CA TYR A 42 -9.23 -6.18 4.27
C TYR A 42 -8.93 -4.78 3.76
N VAL A 43 -8.08 -4.70 2.74
CA VAL A 43 -7.79 -3.43 2.06
C VAL A 43 -8.98 -3.07 1.18
N THR A 44 -9.64 -1.97 1.50
CA THR A 44 -10.81 -1.43 0.79
C THR A 44 -10.41 -0.50 -0.35
N GLU A 45 -9.24 0.14 -0.26
CA GLU A 45 -8.73 1.04 -1.28
C GLU A 45 -7.21 0.95 -1.45
N TRP A 46 -6.76 0.99 -2.70
CA TRP A 46 -5.36 1.01 -3.09
C TRP A 46 -5.09 2.27 -3.90
N LYS A 47 -4.21 3.14 -3.39
CA LYS A 47 -3.79 4.36 -4.09
C LYS A 47 -2.29 4.45 -4.18
N LEU A 48 -1.81 5.10 -5.23
CA LEU A 48 -0.41 5.45 -5.40
C LEU A 48 -0.30 6.96 -5.47
N PHE A 49 0.54 7.53 -4.60
CA PHE A 49 0.83 8.94 -4.57
C PHE A 49 2.24 9.23 -5.03
N PHE A 50 2.41 10.27 -5.84
CA PHE A 50 3.69 10.88 -6.17
C PHE A 50 3.65 12.34 -5.72
N ASN A 51 4.53 12.72 -4.78
CA ASN A 51 4.54 14.07 -4.20
C ASN A 51 3.15 14.56 -3.72
N GLY A 52 2.34 13.65 -3.16
CA GLY A 52 0.99 13.94 -2.68
C GLY A 52 -0.11 13.98 -3.75
N PHE A 53 0.22 13.72 -5.02
CA PHE A 53 -0.76 13.60 -6.10
C PHE A 53 -1.12 12.15 -6.38
N ASP A 54 -2.42 11.85 -6.45
CA ASP A 54 -2.93 10.52 -6.82
C ASP A 54 -2.62 10.22 -8.30
N CYS A 55 -1.80 9.20 -8.52
CA CYS A 55 -1.39 8.75 -9.85
C CYS A 55 -2.49 7.98 -10.59
N LYS A 56 -3.61 7.65 -9.92
CA LYS A 56 -4.67 6.75 -10.44
C LYS A 56 -4.11 5.43 -10.95
N TYR A 57 -3.11 4.92 -10.24
CA TYR A 57 -2.40 3.71 -10.59
C TYR A 57 -3.21 2.48 -10.19
N THR A 58 -3.26 1.48 -11.05
CA THR A 58 -3.86 0.18 -10.75
C THR A 58 -2.75 -0.83 -10.48
N PHE A 59 -2.62 -1.24 -9.22
CA PHE A 59 -1.67 -2.28 -8.84
C PHE A 59 -2.03 -3.61 -9.48
N ARG A 60 -1.03 -4.30 -10.01
CA ARG A 60 -1.17 -5.67 -10.51
C ARG A 60 -1.24 -6.66 -9.34
N PRO A 61 -1.82 -7.86 -9.54
CA PRO A 61 -1.93 -8.86 -8.48
C PRO A 61 -0.60 -9.19 -7.78
N ASP A 62 0.49 -9.31 -8.54
CA ASP A 62 1.84 -9.56 -8.03
C ASP A 62 2.37 -8.41 -7.16
N GLU A 63 2.04 -7.17 -7.51
CA GLU A 63 2.40 -5.97 -6.73
C GLU A 63 1.59 -5.90 -5.44
N ILE A 64 0.30 -6.24 -5.49
CA ILE A 64 -0.56 -6.34 -4.31
C ILE A 64 -0.01 -7.38 -3.34
N GLU A 65 0.35 -8.57 -3.83
CA GLU A 65 0.93 -9.63 -3.00
C GLU A 65 2.25 -9.18 -2.35
N ALA A 66 3.10 -8.48 -3.11
CA ALA A 66 4.36 -7.94 -2.60
C ALA A 66 4.14 -6.88 -1.50
N LEU A 67 3.18 -5.97 -1.67
CA LEU A 67 2.85 -4.95 -0.66
C LEU A 67 2.29 -5.57 0.62
N ILE A 68 1.40 -6.56 0.49
CA ILE A 68 0.85 -7.29 1.65
C ILE A 68 1.95 -8.04 2.39
N HIS A 69 2.84 -8.69 1.66
CA HIS A 69 3.97 -9.39 2.25
C HIS A 69 4.86 -8.43 3.04
N TYR A 70 5.22 -7.30 2.44
CA TYR A 70 6.07 -6.30 3.07
C TYR A 70 5.43 -5.67 4.33
N ALA A 71 4.12 -5.37 4.27
CA ALA A 71 3.37 -4.91 5.44
C ALA A 71 3.42 -5.94 6.58
N SER A 72 3.25 -7.23 6.25
CA SER A 72 3.31 -8.34 7.22
C SER A 72 4.69 -8.47 7.86
N GLU A 73 5.78 -8.27 7.11
CA GLU A 73 7.14 -8.23 7.66
C GLU A 73 7.34 -7.10 8.69
N HIS A 74 6.56 -6.03 8.58
CA HIS A 74 6.53 -4.90 9.51
C HIS A 74 5.46 -5.06 10.62
N GLY A 75 4.84 -6.23 10.74
CA GLY A 75 3.84 -6.54 11.76
C GLY A 75 2.42 -6.02 11.44
N ILE A 76 2.18 -5.54 10.23
CA ILE A 76 0.89 -5.04 9.77
C ILE A 76 0.21 -6.12 8.93
N VAL A 77 -0.76 -6.81 9.51
CA VAL A 77 -1.46 -7.93 8.85
C VAL A 77 -2.67 -7.39 8.09
N ILE A 78 -2.60 -7.42 6.76
CA ILE A 78 -3.65 -6.97 5.85
C ILE A 78 -3.97 -8.04 4.80
N GLN A 79 -5.16 -7.99 4.21
CA GLN A 79 -5.58 -8.90 3.14
C GLN A 79 -6.13 -8.14 1.94
N ALA A 80 -5.84 -8.63 0.73
CA ALA A 80 -6.48 -8.11 -0.48
C ALA A 80 -7.99 -8.37 -0.42
N LEU A 81 -8.79 -7.41 -0.91
CA LEU A 81 -10.25 -7.53 -0.93
C LEU A 81 -10.67 -8.87 -1.55
N LYS A 82 -11.59 -9.56 -0.87
CA LYS A 82 -12.14 -10.83 -1.35
C LYS A 82 -12.89 -10.58 -2.65
N SER A 83 -12.32 -10.98 -3.79
CA SER A 83 -13.07 -11.09 -5.04
C SER A 83 -14.23 -12.05 -4.77
N SER A 84 -15.44 -11.50 -4.66
CA SER A 84 -16.67 -12.24 -4.40
C SER A 84 -17.22 -12.86 -5.68
#